data_AF-A0A9P3ZAI0-F1
#
_entry.id   AF-A0A9P3ZAI0-F1
#
_cell.length_a   1.000
_cell.length_b   1.000
_cell.length_c   1.000
_cell.angle_alpha   90.00
_cell.angle_beta   90.00
_cell.angle_gamma   90.00
#
_symmetry.space_group_name_H-M   'P 1'
#
loop_
_entity.id
_entity.type
_entity.pdbx_description
1 polymer ?
#
loop_
_entity_poly.entity_id
_entity_poly.type
_entity_poly.pdbx_seq_one_letter_code
_entity_poly.pdbx_strand_id
1 'polypeptide(L)' 'MRRKSGRAPPPEASGSKQLRCASPAQQLIDLVEASDTTTIVWPLSARIVLASGSTITDLHTGSFSTQGLFTISYE' A
#
# COMPACT_ATOMS: atom_id res chain seq x y z
N MET A 1 12.60 0.99 25.82
CA MET A 1 12.27 0.42 24.50
C MET A 1 11.59 1.49 23.64
N ARG A 2 12.26 2.00 22.59
CA ARG A 2 11.65 2.98 21.66
C ARG A 2 10.73 2.21 20.70
N ARG A 3 9.42 2.41 20.79
CA ARG A 3 8.49 1.97 19.73
C ARG A 3 8.90 2.70 18.45
N LYS A 4 9.40 1.98 17.43
CA LYS A 4 9.53 2.54 16.08
C LYS A 4 8.12 2.98 15.68
N SER A 5 7.90 4.30 15.66
CA SER A 5 6.67 4.89 15.14
C SER A 5 6.47 4.37 13.73
N GLY A 6 5.49 3.48 13.54
CA GLY A 6 5.14 2.84 12.26
C GLY A 6 4.50 3.83 11.29
N ARG A 7 5.21 4.90 10.94
CA ARG A 7 4.77 5.84 9.91
C ARG A 7 5.07 5.19 8.56
N ALA A 8 4.04 5.04 7.73
CA ALA A 8 4.22 4.66 6.34
C ALA A 8 5.22 5.61 5.68
N PRO A 9 6.23 5.11 4.94
CA PRO A 9 7.15 5.97 4.23
C PRO A 9 6.36 6.83 3.22
N PRO A 10 6.86 8.04 2.88
CA PRO A 10 6.27 8.83 1.82
C PRO A 10 6.13 8.00 0.54
N PRO A 11 5.12 8.26 -0.30
CA PRO A 11 5.05 7.66 -1.62
C PRO A 11 6.37 7.88 -2.37
N GLU A 12 6.85 6.85 -3.07
CA GLU A 12 8.13 6.85 -3.83
C GLU A 12 9.42 6.95 -2.98
N ALA A 13 9.34 6.98 -1.64
CA ALA A 13 10.52 6.86 -0.81
C ALA A 13 11.11 5.44 -0.81
N SER A 14 12.41 5.31 -0.53
CA SER A 14 13.06 4.00 -0.35
C SER A 14 12.36 3.20 0.76
N GLY A 15 12.00 1.94 0.47
CA GLY A 15 11.25 1.06 1.37
C GLY A 15 9.72 1.22 1.31
N SER A 16 9.20 2.08 0.43
CA SER A 16 7.76 2.28 0.24
C SER A 16 7.14 1.19 -0.62
N LYS A 17 6.07 0.54 -0.13
CA LYS A 17 5.26 -0.39 -0.92
C LYS A 17 4.04 0.37 -1.46
N GLN A 18 4.15 0.84 -2.69
CA GLN A 18 3.13 1.66 -3.33
C GLN A 18 1.95 0.81 -3.80
N LEU A 19 0.74 1.21 -3.41
CA LEU A 19 -0.49 0.63 -3.94
C LEU A 19 -0.69 1.12 -5.38
N ARG A 20 -0.78 0.19 -6.34
CA ARG A 20 -1.08 0.48 -7.74
C ARG A 20 -2.35 -0.25 -8.15
N CYS A 21 -3.30 0.47 -8.75
CA CYS A 21 -4.59 -0.12 -9.14
C CYS A 21 -4.43 -1.27 -10.15
N ALA A 22 -3.48 -1.16 -11.08
CA ALA A 22 -3.24 -2.19 -12.10
C ALA A 22 -2.35 -3.35 -11.62
N SER A 23 -1.68 -3.20 -10.47
CA SER A 23 -0.76 -4.21 -9.94
C SER A 23 -0.82 -4.17 -8.42
N PRO A 24 -1.71 -4.98 -7.82
CA PRO A 24 -1.90 -5.02 -6.38
C PRO A 24 -0.60 -5.39 -5.66
N ALA A 25 -0.29 -4.68 -4.58
CA ALA A 25 0.84 -5.06 -3.72
C ALA A 25 0.51 -6.39 -3.03
N GLN A 26 1.48 -7.31 -3.00
CA GLN A 26 1.36 -8.60 -2.32
C GLN A 26 2.49 -8.77 -1.30
N GLN A 27 2.22 -9.52 -0.24
CA GLN A 27 3.21 -9.91 0.75
C GLN A 27 2.94 -11.35 1.19
N LEU A 28 3.86 -12.25 0.83
CA LEU A 28 3.89 -13.60 1.36
C LEU A 28 4.46 -13.55 2.77
N ILE A 29 3.83 -14.28 3.69
CA ILE A 29 4.26 -14.40 5.08
C ILE A 29 4.38 -15.88 5.38
N ASP A 30 5.59 -16.31 5.74
CA ASP A 30 5.81 -17.64 6.27
C ASP A 30 5.38 -17.67 7.74
N LEU A 31 4.47 -18.57 8.08
CA LEU A 31 3.91 -18.73 9.42
C LEU A 31 4.59 -19.84 10.23
N VAL A 32 5.57 -20.57 9.68
CA VAL A 32 6.22 -21.73 10.34
C VAL A 32 6.81 -21.38 11.70
N GLU A 33 7.35 -20.17 11.87
CA GLU A 33 7.91 -19.68 13.13
C GLU A 33 7.06 -18.57 13.79
N ALA A 34 5.84 -18.33 13.29
CA ALA A 34 4.97 -17.32 13.85
C ALA A 34 4.37 -17.80 15.19
N SER A 35 4.40 -16.91 16.18
CA SER A 35 3.68 -17.10 17.45
C SER A 35 2.59 -16.03 17.59
N ASP A 36 1.75 -16.15 18.60
CA ASP A 36 0.69 -15.19 18.91
C ASP A 36 1.22 -13.76 19.19
N THR A 37 2.52 -13.61 19.39
CA THR A 37 3.18 -12.30 19.60
C THR A 37 3.79 -11.72 18.33
N THR A 38 3.83 -12.48 17.23
CA THR A 38 4.41 -12.05 15.96
C THR A 38 3.49 -11.04 15.29
N THR A 39 3.91 -9.77 15.25
CA THR A 39 3.21 -8.71 14.52
C THR A 39 3.86 -8.50 13.16
N ILE A 40 3.09 -8.69 12.08
CA ILE A 40 3.55 -8.37 10.73
C ILE A 40 3.14 -6.94 10.37
N VAL A 41 4.15 -6.10 10.09
CA VAL A 41 3.94 -4.71 9.68
C VAL A 41 4.07 -4.61 8.17
N TRP A 42 3.03 -4.10 7.51
CA TRP A 42 3.04 -3.82 6.08
C TRP A 42 2.96 -2.31 5.82
N PRO A 43 4.09 -1.62 5.57
CA PRO A 43 4.11 -0.16 5.42
C PRO A 43 3.68 0.27 4.01
N LEU A 44 2.36 0.38 3.83
CA LEU A 44 1.74 0.76 2.56
C LEU A 44 1.72 2.28 2.35
N SER A 45 1.89 2.71 1.10
CA SER A 45 1.75 4.11 0.69
C SER A 45 0.90 4.21 -0.59
N ALA A 46 0.26 5.36 -0.81
CA ALA A 46 -0.53 5.62 -2.01
C ALA A 46 -0.33 7.06 -2.50
N ARG A 47 -0.45 7.25 -3.81
CA ARG A 47 -0.40 8.56 -4.48
C ARG A 47 -1.40 8.57 -5.63
N ILE A 48 -2.07 9.71 -5.82
CA ILE A 48 -2.89 9.97 -7.00
C ILE A 48 -1.96 10.27 -8.18
N VAL A 49 -2.14 9.54 -9.28
CA VAL A 49 -1.41 9.71 -10.53
C VAL A 49 -2.40 9.79 -11.68
N LEU A 50 -2.00 10.43 -12.78
CA LEU A 50 -2.75 10.34 -14.04
C LEU A 50 -2.83 8.88 -14.49
N ALA A 51 -4.00 8.46 -14.96
CA ALA A 51 -4.17 7.13 -15.52
C ALA A 51 -3.29 6.96 -16.77
N SER A 52 -2.81 5.73 -17.00
CA SER A 52 -2.01 5.42 -18.18
C SER A 52 -2.78 5.76 -19.46
N GLY A 53 -2.20 6.56 -20.33
CA GLY A 53 -2.83 7.02 -21.58
C GLY A 53 -3.69 8.28 -21.44
N SER A 54 -3.91 8.79 -20.21
CA SER A 54 -4.56 10.08 -19.99
C SER A 54 -3.57 11.24 -19.99
N THR A 55 -4.06 12.41 -20.33
CA THR A 55 -3.33 13.68 -20.38
C THR A 55 -3.94 14.68 -19.39
N ILE A 56 -3.31 15.85 -19.25
CA ILE A 56 -3.81 16.91 -18.37
C ILE A 56 -5.16 17.44 -18.85
N THR A 57 -5.47 17.38 -20.15
CA THR A 57 -6.75 17.85 -20.68
C THR A 57 -7.92 16.95 -20.29
N ASP A 58 -7.64 15.71 -19.88
CA ASP A 58 -8.65 14.75 -19.42
C ASP A 58 -8.97 14.91 -17.91
N LEU A 59 -8.26 15.81 -17.21
CA LEU A 59 -8.50 16.10 -15.80
C LEU A 59 -9.69 17.04 -15.64
N HIS A 60 -10.65 16.62 -14.82
CA HIS A 60 -11.75 17.48 -14.37
C HIS A 60 -11.55 17.84 -12.90
N THR A 61 -11.81 19.10 -12.56
CA THR A 61 -11.84 19.54 -11.17
C THR A 61 -13.02 18.92 -10.44
N GLY A 62 -12.77 18.41 -9.24
CA GLY A 62 -13.82 17.83 -8.41
C GLY A 62 -13.25 17.02 -7.26
N SER A 63 -14.14 16.49 -6.44
CA SER A 63 -13.77 15.53 -5.41
C SER A 63 -13.50 14.17 -6.02
N PHE A 64 -12.45 13.51 -5.55
CA PHE A 64 -12.12 12.13 -5.90
C PHE A 64 -12.15 11.27 -4.64
N SER A 65 -12.72 10.07 -4.74
CA SER A 65 -12.71 9.05 -3.69
C SER A 65 -12.56 7.68 -4.32
N THR A 66 -11.86 6.79 -3.65
CA THR A 66 -11.68 5.39 -4.08
C THR A 66 -11.53 4.48 -2.87
N GLN A 67 -11.85 3.21 -3.03
CA GLN A 67 -11.73 2.19 -1.99
C GLN A 67 -10.51 1.30 -2.24
N GLY A 68 -9.79 0.95 -1.17
CA GLY A 68 -8.83 -0.14 -1.17
C GLY A 68 -9.44 -1.41 -0.55
N LEU A 69 -9.19 -2.56 -1.16
CA LEU A 69 -9.53 -3.88 -0.62
C LEU A 69 -8.24 -4.58 -0.18
N PHE A 70 -8.24 -5.12 1.04
CA PHE A 70 -7.17 -5.97 1.55
C PHE A 70 -7.72 -7.37 1.79
N THR A 71 -7.08 -8.37 1.20
CA THR A 71 -7.43 -9.77 1.35
C THR A 71 -6.30 -10.50 2.04
N ILE A 72 -6.62 -11.27 3.07
CA ILE A 72 -5.70 -12.21 3.71
C ILE A 72 -6.17 -13.60 3.31
N SER A 73 -5.31 -14.34 2.65
CA SER A 73 -5.54 -15.73 2.27
C SER A 73 -4.63 -16.63 3.10
N TYR A 74 -5.18 -17.72 3.60
CA TYR A 74 -4.45 -18.79 4.27
C TYR A 74 -4.45 -20.00 3.33
N GLU A 75 -3.33 -20.73 3.29
CA GLU A 75 -3.24 -22.05 2.65
C GLU A 75 -3.18 -23.15 3.71
#